data_AF-A0A3D4NIB7-F1
#
_entry.id   AF-A0A3D4NIB7-F1
#
_cell.length_a   1.000
_cell.length_b   1.000
_cell.length_c   1.000
_cell.angle_alpha   90.00
_cell.angle_beta   90.00
_cell.angle_gamma   90.00
#
_symmetry.space_group_name_H-M   'P 1'
#
loop_
_entity.id
_entity.type
_entity.pdbx_description
1 polymer ?
#
loop_
_entity_poly.entity_id
_entity_poly.type
_entity_poly.pdbx_seq_one_letter_code
_entity_poly.pdbx_strand_id
1 'polypeptide(L)'
;SKMIPFEVGMTLEKAYEQEEILRDFIKVDEEAAEIWEMARKLEGVVRNVGKHAGGVVIAPTKLTDFSPIYCDEAGDGLVTQFDKDDVEAAGLVKFDFLG
;
A
#
# COMPACT_ATOMS: atom_id res chain seq x y z
N SER A 1 15.49 10.71 -2.03
CA SER A 1 14.89 9.90 -0.96
C SER A 1 15.65 9.90 0.36
N LYS A 2 16.99 9.99 0.40
CA LYS A 2 17.75 10.01 1.68
C LYS A 2 17.37 11.14 2.66
N MET A 3 16.77 12.22 2.15
CA MET A 3 16.25 13.35 2.93
C MET A 3 14.81 13.14 3.43
N ILE A 4 14.21 11.96 3.19
CA ILE A 4 12.92 11.58 3.77
C ILE A 4 13.23 10.73 5.03
N PRO A 5 12.77 11.13 6.22
CA PRO A 5 13.05 10.38 7.45
C PRO A 5 12.43 8.99 7.41
N PHE A 6 13.10 8.03 8.07
CA PHE A 6 12.58 6.68 8.21
C PHE A 6 11.68 6.57 9.44
N GLU A 7 10.37 6.69 9.22
CA GLU A 7 9.35 6.57 10.25
C GLU A 7 8.15 5.77 9.70
N VAL A 8 7.52 4.94 10.53
CA VAL A 8 6.28 4.25 10.15
C VAL A 8 5.17 5.29 9.97
N GLY A 9 4.48 5.26 8.83
CA GLY A 9 3.45 6.25 8.51
C GLY A 9 4.00 7.63 8.15
N MET A 10 5.24 7.69 7.66
CA MET A 10 5.81 8.88 7.03
C MET A 10 5.00 9.28 5.78
N THR A 11 4.83 10.59 5.59
CA THR A 11 4.23 11.18 4.38
C THR A 11 5.13 12.29 3.86
N LEU A 12 4.97 12.67 2.59
CA LEU A 12 5.72 13.76 1.97
C LEU A 12 5.47 15.08 2.71
N GLU A 13 4.24 15.33 3.17
CA GLU A 13 3.94 16.52 3.98
C GLU A 13 4.72 16.53 5.28
N LYS A 14 4.71 15.42 6.04
CA LYS A 14 5.48 15.30 7.28
C LYS A 14 6.97 15.49 7.04
N ALA A 15 7.51 14.87 5.99
CA ALA A 15 8.92 15.02 5.64
C ALA A 15 9.26 16.47 5.30
N TYR A 16 8.38 17.18 4.58
CA TYR A 16 8.56 18.58 4.24
C TYR A 16 8.57 19.49 5.48
N GLU A 17 7.69 19.23 6.45
CA GLU A 17 7.64 19.99 7.71
C GLU A 17 8.86 19.74 8.60
N GLN A 18 9.35 18.50 8.65
CA GLN A 18 10.43 18.07 9.54
C GLN A 18 11.83 18.42 9.02
N GLU A 19 12.06 18.37 7.70
CA GLU A 19 13.39 18.45 7.12
C GLU A 19 13.62 19.76 6.35
N GLU A 20 14.38 20.68 6.94
CA GLU A 20 14.77 21.94 6.30
C GLU A 20 15.60 21.70 5.02
N ILE A 21 16.53 20.75 5.06
CA ILE A 21 17.40 20.42 3.92
C ILE A 21 16.56 19.97 2.71
N LEU A 22 15.48 19.22 2.94
CA LEU A 22 14.56 18.80 1.89
C LEU A 22 13.88 20.01 1.24
N ARG A 23 13.36 20.94 2.05
CA ARG A 23 12.68 22.15 1.57
C ARG A 23 13.61 23.03 0.76
N ASP A 24 14.83 23.21 1.24
CA ASP A 24 15.81 24.04 0.54
C ASP A 24 16.24 23.39 -0.77
N PHE A 25 16.45 22.08 -0.79
CA PHE A 25 16.75 21.35 -2.01
C PHE A 25 15.65 21.49 -3.06
N ILE A 26 14.37 21.31 -2.67
CA ILE A 26 13.22 21.48 -3.56
C ILE A 26 13.13 22.92 -4.11
N LYS A 27 13.54 23.93 -3.34
CA LYS A 27 13.48 25.34 -3.78
C LYS A 27 14.58 25.71 -4.78
N VAL A 28 15.77 25.12 -4.65
CA VAL A 28 16.95 25.51 -5.43
C VAL A 28 17.17 24.67 -6.69
N ASP A 29 16.60 23.47 -6.72
CA ASP A 29 16.78 22.51 -7.80
C ASP A 29 15.45 22.28 -8.54
N GLU A 30 15.41 22.65 -9.82
CA GLU A 30 14.20 22.61 -10.65
C GLU A 30 13.73 21.17 -10.92
N GLU A 31 14.67 20.23 -11.13
CA GLU A 31 14.33 18.81 -11.31
C GLU A 31 13.76 18.21 -10.02
N ALA A 32 14.31 18.60 -8.87
CA ALA A 32 13.79 18.20 -7.56
C ALA A 32 12.36 18.72 -7.34
N ALA A 33 12.07 19.97 -7.74
CA ALA A 33 10.74 20.54 -7.67
C ALA A 33 9.73 19.77 -8.55
N GLU A 34 10.11 19.41 -9.78
CA GLU A 34 9.25 18.64 -10.69
C GLU A 34 8.96 17.23 -10.14
N ILE A 35 9.99 16.54 -9.65
CA ILE A 35 9.86 15.22 -9.02
C ILE A 35 8.96 15.32 -7.78
N TRP A 36 9.13 16.36 -6.95
CA TRP A 36 8.32 16.58 -5.75
C TRP A 36 6.84 16.74 -6.08
N GLU A 37 6.51 17.59 -7.06
CA GLU A 37 5.14 17.80 -7.53
C GLU A 37 4.50 16.50 -8.04
N MET A 38 5.24 15.68 -8.79
CA MET A 38 4.75 14.39 -9.25
C MET A 38 4.58 13.40 -8.09
N ALA A 39 5.52 13.36 -7.15
CA ALA A 39 5.48 12.48 -6.00
C ALA A 39 4.25 12.76 -5.12
N ARG A 40 3.90 14.03 -4.88
CA ARG A 40 2.69 14.40 -4.13
C ARG A 40 1.40 13.90 -4.78
N LYS A 41 1.35 13.81 -6.10
CA LYS A 41 0.17 13.29 -6.83
C LYS A 41 0.05 11.77 -6.75
N LEU A 42 1.16 11.08 -6.52
CA LEU A 42 1.23 9.61 -6.49
C LEU A 42 1.30 9.03 -5.06
N GLU A 43 1.49 9.87 -4.04
CA GLU A 43 1.50 9.42 -2.65
C GLU A 43 0.19 8.74 -2.26
N GLY A 44 0.29 7.54 -1.67
CA GLY A 44 -0.86 6.75 -1.24
C GLY A 44 -1.54 5.93 -2.35
N VAL A 45 -1.10 6.04 -3.60
CA VAL A 45 -1.64 5.22 -4.69
C VAL A 45 -1.20 3.75 -4.54
N VAL A 46 -2.14 2.83 -4.75
CA VAL A 46 -1.87 1.39 -4.75
C VAL A 46 -0.96 1.03 -5.93
N ARG A 47 0.21 0.45 -5.63
CA ARG A 47 1.22 0.11 -6.65
C ARG A 47 1.01 -1.27 -7.29
N ASN A 48 0.72 -2.28 -6.49
CA ASN A 48 0.63 -3.68 -6.91
C ASN A 48 -0.07 -4.54 -5.84
N VAL A 49 -0.40 -5.78 -6.23
CA VAL A 49 -0.87 -6.80 -5.28
C VAL A 49 0.31 -7.25 -4.39
N GLY A 50 0.05 -7.39 -3.09
CA GLY A 50 1.06 -7.82 -2.12
C GLY A 50 1.55 -9.24 -2.37
N LYS A 51 2.85 -9.49 -2.16
CA LYS A 51 3.48 -10.80 -2.39
C LYS A 51 3.13 -11.86 -1.33
N HIS A 52 2.74 -11.44 -0.14
CA HIS A 52 2.36 -12.32 0.96
C HIS A 52 0.94 -11.98 1.40
N ALA A 53 0.11 -13.01 1.60
CA ALA A 53 -1.22 -12.84 2.14
C ALA A 53 -1.15 -12.25 3.56
N GLY A 54 -2.08 -11.36 3.91
CA GLY A 54 -2.18 -10.77 5.25
C GLY A 54 -2.82 -11.68 6.30
N GLY A 55 -3.41 -12.80 5.88
CA GLY A 55 -4.12 -13.73 6.74
C GLY A 55 -4.82 -14.85 5.96
N VAL A 56 -5.63 -15.63 6.66
CA VAL A 56 -6.48 -16.69 6.12
C VAL A 56 -7.94 -16.30 6.28
N VAL A 57 -8.75 -16.52 5.24
CA VAL A 57 -10.20 -16.30 5.27
C VAL A 57 -10.95 -17.61 5.11
N ILE A 58 -12.12 -17.72 5.76
CA ILE A 58 -12.97 -18.91 5.72
C ILE A 58 -14.38 -18.50 5.30
N ALA A 59 -14.87 -19.14 4.23
CA ALA A 59 -16.23 -18.99 3.73
C ALA A 59 -17.07 -20.25 4.04
N PRO A 60 -18.39 -20.12 4.23
CA PRO A 60 -19.28 -21.27 4.42
C PRO A 60 -19.53 -22.06 3.12
N THR A 61 -19.26 -21.45 1.96
CA THR A 61 -19.34 -22.07 0.62
C THR A 61 -18.09 -21.71 -0.19
N LYS A 62 -18.14 -21.68 -1.53
CA LYS A 62 -16.98 -21.34 -2.35
C LYS A 62 -16.60 -19.87 -2.09
N LEU A 63 -15.30 -19.57 -2.01
CA LEU A 63 -14.84 -18.18 -1.82
C LEU A 63 -15.35 -17.24 -2.92
N THR A 64 -15.51 -17.74 -4.15
CA THR A 64 -16.05 -17.00 -5.29
C THR A 64 -17.50 -16.57 -5.13
N ASP A 65 -18.23 -17.12 -4.16
CA ASP A 65 -19.59 -16.68 -3.84
C ASP A 65 -19.57 -15.33 -3.06
N PHE A 66 -18.40 -14.94 -2.53
CA PHE A 66 -18.19 -13.76 -1.68
C PHE A 66 -17.19 -12.75 -2.26
N SER A 67 -16.11 -13.23 -2.91
CA SER A 67 -15.06 -12.37 -3.48
C SER A 67 -14.47 -12.98 -4.76
N PRO A 68 -14.15 -12.17 -5.77
CA PRO A 68 -13.21 -12.55 -6.81
C PRO A 68 -11.85 -12.95 -6.21
N ILE A 69 -11.12 -13.79 -6.94
CA ILE A 69 -9.81 -14.32 -6.53
C ILE A 69 -8.72 -13.76 -7.45
N TYR A 70 -7.56 -13.50 -6.88
CA TYR A 70 -6.32 -13.23 -7.59
C TYR A 70 -5.37 -14.43 -7.45
N CYS A 71 -4.61 -14.72 -8.50
CA CYS A 71 -3.52 -15.70 -8.52
C CYS A 71 -2.38 -15.15 -9.37
N ASP A 72 -1.19 -15.71 -9.23
CA ASP A 72 -0.06 -15.37 -10.08
C ASP A 72 -0.24 -15.91 -11.52
N GLU A 73 0.72 -15.60 -12.41
CA GLU A 73 0.66 -16.01 -13.82
C GLU A 73 0.64 -17.54 -14.00
N ALA A 74 1.12 -18.32 -13.04
CA ALA A 74 1.08 -19.77 -13.04
C ALA A 74 -0.23 -20.33 -12.44
N GLY A 75 -1.08 -19.48 -11.88
CA GLY A 75 -2.31 -19.86 -11.18
C GLY A 75 -2.12 -20.22 -9.70
N ASP A 76 -0.91 -20.00 -9.16
CA ASP A 76 -0.60 -20.25 -7.76
C ASP A 76 -0.89 -19.01 -6.89
N GLY A 77 -0.79 -19.18 -5.57
CA GLY A 77 -0.90 -18.06 -4.62
C GLY A 77 -2.29 -17.42 -4.59
N LEU A 78 -3.35 -18.23 -4.57
CA LEU A 78 -4.74 -17.74 -4.48
C LEU A 78 -4.94 -16.83 -3.26
N VAL A 79 -5.44 -15.62 -3.51
CA VAL A 79 -5.84 -14.64 -2.50
C VAL A 79 -7.17 -13.98 -2.89
N THR A 80 -7.92 -13.48 -1.91
CA THR A 80 -9.08 -12.62 -2.20
C THR A 80 -8.64 -11.32 -2.85
N GLN A 81 -9.41 -10.79 -3.79
CA GLN A 81 -9.16 -9.46 -4.35
C GLN A 81 -9.56 -8.34 -3.37
N PHE A 82 -10.47 -8.62 -2.44
CA PHE A 82 -10.73 -7.74 -1.30
C PHE A 82 -9.59 -7.80 -0.30
N ASP A 83 -9.22 -6.63 0.21
CA ASP A 83 -8.20 -6.50 1.23
C ASP A 83 -8.71 -6.92 2.62
N LYS A 84 -7.90 -6.69 3.65
CA LYS A 84 -8.18 -7.10 5.02
C LYS A 84 -9.53 -6.60 5.54
N ASP A 85 -9.87 -5.35 5.25
CA ASP A 85 -11.06 -4.71 5.84
C ASP A 85 -12.28 -5.00 4.95
N ASP A 86 -12.08 -4.99 3.62
CA ASP A 86 -13.14 -5.28 2.66
C ASP A 86 -13.63 -6.74 2.73
N VAL A 87 -12.75 -7.70 2.99
CA VAL A 87 -13.12 -9.12 3.07
C VAL A 87 -13.95 -9.44 4.32
N GLU A 88 -13.70 -8.74 5.42
CA GLU A 88 -14.49 -8.83 6.64
C GLU A 88 -15.86 -8.17 6.46
N ALA A 89 -15.89 -6.99 5.81
CA ALA A 89 -17.14 -6.33 5.44
C ALA A 89 -18.00 -7.15 4.46
N ALA A 90 -17.37 -7.97 3.61
CA ALA A 90 -18.06 -8.93 2.74
C ALA A 90 -18.65 -10.14 3.50
N GLY A 91 -18.43 -10.23 4.82
CA GLY A 91 -19.04 -11.24 5.69
C GLY A 91 -18.20 -12.51 5.87
N LEU A 92 -16.92 -12.49 5.49
CA LEU A 92 -16.01 -13.62 5.71
C LEU A 92 -15.32 -13.52 7.06
N VAL A 93 -15.16 -14.66 7.74
CA VAL A 93 -14.34 -14.75 8.95
C VAL A 93 -12.87 -14.77 8.53
N LYS A 94 -12.05 -13.91 9.15
CA LYS A 94 -10.61 -13.82 8.87
C LYS A 94 -9.75 -14.06 10.10
N PHE A 95 -8.55 -14.58 9.86
CA PHE A 95 -7.48 -14.73 10.84
C PHE A 95 -6.22 -14.07 10.27
N ASP A 96 -5.78 -12.98 10.89
CA ASP A 96 -4.60 -12.23 10.44
C ASP A 96 -3.31 -12.99 10.79
N PHE A 97 -2.32 -12.95 9.91
CA PHE A 97 -0.96 -13.30 10.29
C PHE A 97 -0.33 -12.14 11.06
N LEU A 98 0.16 -12.43 12.27
CA LEU A 98 0.98 -11.52 13.06
C LEU A 98 2.33 -12.21 13.28
N GLY A 99 3.38 -11.63 12.69
CA GLY A 99 4.78 -12.07 12.82
C GLY A 99 5.57 -11.11 13.68
#